data_AF-A0A3C0YV34-F1
#
_entry.id   AF-A0A3C0YV34-F1
#
_cell.length_a   1.000
_cell.length_b   1.000
_cell.length_c   1.000
_cell.angle_alpha   90.00
_cell.angle_beta   90.00
_cell.angle_gamma   90.00
#
_symmetry.space_group_name_H-M   'P 1'
#
loop_
_entity.id
_entity.type
_entity.pdbx_description
1 polymer ?
#
loop_
_entity_poly.entity_id
_entity_poly.type
_entity_poly.pdbx_seq_one_letter_code
_entity_poly.pdbx_strand_id
1 'polypeptide(L)'
;MFTPWPSDTGGVVLHARKGGGAFAGDEPVAVLDTEPKGNTLVTLPASFGVTHRFRGPLRRTMFDLRVTGSIAYELVLVARGATHYMVTTRPHLWDIAGGVMIVMEAGGVLMRGARSGGLLDLFPSIKWQETETLVPDWQSGVTSIKDLRSWASPLTLAGPDTARLVIDNMQAHLNLRWW
;
A
#
# COMPACT_ATOMS: atom_id res chain seq x y z
N MET A 1 13.37 6.63 8.17
CA MET A 1 13.30 6.50 6.71
C MET A 1 13.67 7.84 6.10
N PHE A 2 14.84 7.94 5.46
CA PHE A 2 15.21 9.16 4.75
C PHE A 2 14.49 9.23 3.41
N THR A 3 13.96 10.41 3.10
CA THR A 3 13.18 10.67 1.90
C THR A 3 13.67 11.97 1.27
N PRO A 4 14.07 11.98 -0.02
CA PRO A 4 14.36 13.23 -0.70
C PRO A 4 13.10 14.09 -0.75
N TRP A 5 13.22 15.35 -0.37
CA TRP A 5 12.09 16.27 -0.25
C TRP A 5 12.55 17.66 -0.69
N PRO A 6 11.68 18.46 -1.34
CA PRO A 6 11.99 19.84 -1.70
C PRO A 6 12.02 20.74 -0.44
N SER A 7 13.07 20.58 0.36
CA SER A 7 13.42 21.41 1.51
C SER A 7 14.86 21.88 1.38
N ASP A 8 15.24 22.91 2.13
CA ASP A 8 16.60 23.45 2.14
C ASP A 8 17.66 22.43 2.59
N THR A 9 17.23 21.39 3.32
CA THR A 9 18.06 20.28 3.79
C THR A 9 18.25 19.16 2.76
N GLY A 10 17.57 19.22 1.60
CA GLY A 10 17.60 18.20 0.55
C GLY A 10 16.84 16.90 0.87
N GLY A 11 16.19 16.82 2.02
CA GLY A 11 15.41 15.66 2.44
C GLY A 11 14.91 15.73 3.87
N VAL A 12 14.06 14.77 4.22
CA VAL A 12 13.45 14.64 5.53
C VAL A 12 13.52 13.19 6.01
N VAL A 13 13.65 13.00 7.33
CA VAL A 13 13.61 11.68 7.95
C VAL A 13 12.24 11.46 8.56
N LEU A 14 11.53 10.45 8.07
CA LEU A 14 10.32 9.97 8.71
C LEU A 14 10.64 8.88 9.72
N HIS A 15 10.03 8.94 10.89
CA HIS A 15 10.17 7.94 11.94
C HIS A 15 8.84 7.72 12.65
N ALA A 16 8.70 6.53 13.20
CA ALA A 16 7.53 6.11 13.95
C ALA A 16 7.92 4.96 14.88
N ARG A 17 7.13 4.78 15.93
CA ARG A 17 7.22 3.61 16.82
C ARG A 17 5.80 3.21 17.23
N LYS A 18 5.59 1.93 17.53
CA LYS A 18 4.27 1.43 17.94
C LYS A 18 3.68 2.24 19.10
N GLY A 19 2.51 2.83 18.90
CA GLY A 19 1.78 3.66 19.86
C GLY A 19 2.43 5.03 20.13
N GLY A 20 3.39 5.44 19.31
CA GLY A 20 4.16 6.67 19.49
C GLY A 20 3.84 7.76 18.47
N GLY A 21 3.02 7.48 17.47
CA GLY A 21 2.78 8.38 16.34
C GLY A 21 3.89 8.34 15.29
N ALA A 22 3.63 9.02 14.18
CA ALA A 22 4.55 9.16 13.06
C ALA A 22 4.91 10.63 12.84
N PHE A 23 6.18 10.87 12.50
CA PHE A 23 6.73 12.21 12.35
C PHE A 23 7.65 12.31 11.13
N ALA A 24 7.72 13.50 10.54
CA ALA A 24 8.72 13.92 9.57
C ALA A 24 9.63 14.96 10.24
N GLY A 25 10.82 14.54 10.68
CA GLY A 25 11.58 15.31 11.66
C GLY A 25 10.80 15.40 12.98
N ASP A 26 10.44 16.61 13.38
CA ASP A 26 9.66 16.89 14.59
C ASP A 26 8.16 17.14 14.29
N GLU A 27 7.77 17.20 13.01
CA GLU A 27 6.40 17.48 12.61
C GLU A 27 5.58 16.19 12.54
N PRO A 28 4.40 16.12 13.20
CA PRO A 28 3.53 14.97 13.09
C PRO A 28 3.00 14.84 11.65
N VAL A 29 2.85 13.61 11.18
CA VAL A 29 2.26 13.32 9.88
C VAL A 29 0.95 12.55 10.04
N ALA A 30 0.03 12.76 9.10
CA ALA A 30 -1.26 12.10 9.09
C ALA A 30 -1.65 11.70 7.68
N VAL A 31 -2.26 10.52 7.56
CA VAL A 31 -2.86 10.07 6.30
C VAL A 31 -4.09 10.91 5.95
N LEU A 32 -4.46 10.91 4.67
CA LEU A 32 -5.78 11.38 4.25
C LEU A 32 -6.80 10.25 4.43
N ASP A 33 -7.97 10.57 4.98
CA ASP A 33 -9.10 9.64 5.07
C ASP A 33 -10.42 10.24 4.59
N THR A 34 -10.35 10.99 3.51
CA THR A 34 -11.53 11.49 2.81
C THR A 34 -11.76 10.67 1.55
N GLU A 35 -13.03 10.54 1.14
CA GLU A 35 -13.36 9.85 -0.11
C GLU A 35 -12.57 10.46 -1.29
N PRO A 36 -11.73 9.67 -1.98
CA PRO A 36 -10.90 10.16 -3.08
C PRO A 36 -11.77 10.51 -4.29
N LYS A 37 -11.69 11.77 -4.74
CA LYS A 37 -12.45 12.32 -5.88
C LYS A 37 -11.62 12.31 -7.17
N GLY A 38 -12.20 12.78 -8.27
CA GLY A 38 -11.46 13.01 -9.52
C GLY A 38 -10.23 13.90 -9.28
N ASN A 39 -9.15 13.63 -10.02
CA ASN A 39 -7.82 14.26 -9.90
C ASN A 39 -7.12 14.05 -8.55
N THR A 40 -7.63 13.16 -7.69
CA THR A 40 -6.92 12.76 -6.48
C THR A 40 -5.63 12.04 -6.83
N LEU A 41 -4.54 12.43 -6.16
CA LEU A 41 -3.24 11.79 -6.31
C LEU A 41 -3.22 10.43 -5.61
N VAL A 42 -2.89 9.38 -6.36
CA VAL A 42 -2.81 8.00 -5.86
C VAL A 42 -1.57 7.32 -6.42
N THR A 43 -1.03 6.35 -5.68
CA THR A 43 0.13 5.58 -6.14
C THR A 43 -0.27 4.14 -6.45
N LEU A 44 -0.13 3.78 -7.72
CA LEU A 44 -0.49 2.45 -8.20
C LEU A 44 0.72 1.84 -8.91
N PRO A 45 0.88 0.51 -8.88
CA PRO A 45 1.96 -0.12 -9.63
C PRO A 45 1.72 0.11 -11.12
N ALA A 46 2.79 0.28 -11.92
CA ALA A 46 2.66 0.49 -13.37
C ALA A 46 1.84 -0.62 -14.07
N SER A 47 1.89 -1.84 -13.53
CA SER A 47 1.14 -3.00 -14.02
C SER A 47 -0.32 -3.05 -13.53
N PHE A 48 -0.81 -2.03 -12.80
CA PHE A 48 -2.15 -2.04 -12.22
C PHE A 48 -3.21 -2.27 -13.28
N GLY A 49 -3.26 -1.47 -14.36
CA GLY A 49 -4.28 -1.61 -15.40
C GLY A 49 -4.25 -2.94 -16.17
N VAL A 50 -3.14 -3.67 -16.10
CA VAL A 50 -3.01 -5.01 -16.69
C VAL A 50 -3.56 -6.08 -15.74
N THR A 51 -3.24 -5.95 -14.45
CA THR A 51 -3.46 -6.99 -13.42
C THR A 51 -4.69 -6.75 -12.55
N HIS A 52 -5.22 -5.53 -12.54
CA HIS A 52 -6.33 -5.08 -11.73
C HIS A 52 -7.17 -4.05 -12.48
N ARG A 53 -8.39 -3.85 -12.01
CA ARG A 53 -9.26 -2.76 -12.45
C ARG A 53 -10.14 -2.32 -11.30
N PHE A 54 -10.51 -1.04 -11.31
CA PHE A 54 -11.56 -0.54 -10.43
C PHE A 54 -12.96 -0.90 -10.96
N ARG A 55 -13.90 -1.08 -10.03
CA ARG A 55 -15.33 -1.32 -10.24
C ARG A 55 -16.15 -0.30 -9.46
N GLY A 56 -17.48 -0.40 -9.56
CA GLY A 56 -18.40 0.43 -8.78
C GLY A 56 -18.14 1.94 -8.94
N PRO A 57 -18.23 2.74 -7.85
CA PRO A 57 -17.91 4.17 -7.87
C PRO A 57 -16.50 4.49 -8.38
N LEU A 58 -15.49 3.69 -8.02
CA LEU A 58 -14.10 3.99 -8.40
C LEU A 58 -13.82 3.82 -9.89
N ARG A 59 -14.59 2.96 -10.60
CA ARG A 59 -14.42 2.77 -12.05
C ARG A 59 -14.59 4.07 -12.86
N ARG A 60 -15.44 4.99 -12.40
CA ARG A 60 -15.73 6.25 -13.09
C ARG A 60 -14.85 7.39 -12.61
N THR A 61 -14.02 7.16 -11.59
CA THR A 61 -13.18 8.19 -11.01
C THR A 61 -11.86 8.24 -11.78
N MET A 62 -11.58 9.40 -12.37
CA MET A 62 -10.30 9.67 -13.04
C MET A 62 -9.30 10.15 -11.99
N PHE A 63 -8.46 9.26 -11.49
CA PHE A 63 -7.40 9.60 -10.55
C PHE A 63 -6.16 10.17 -11.26
N ASP A 64 -5.39 10.98 -10.55
CA ASP A 64 -4.04 11.36 -10.96
C ASP A 64 -3.05 10.30 -10.48
N LEU A 65 -2.66 9.40 -11.38
CA LEU A 65 -1.81 8.27 -11.06
C LEU A 65 -0.34 8.69 -11.01
N ARG A 66 0.34 8.26 -9.95
CA ARG A 66 1.80 8.36 -9.82
C ARG A 66 2.42 6.99 -9.69
N VAL A 67 3.53 6.79 -10.41
CA VAL A 67 4.41 5.64 -10.27
C VAL A 67 5.79 6.22 -10.01
N THR A 68 6.30 6.06 -8.79
CA THR A 68 7.57 6.69 -8.40
C THR A 68 8.77 5.77 -8.59
N GLY A 69 8.51 4.46 -8.71
CA GLY A 69 9.55 3.43 -8.76
C GLY A 69 10.12 3.05 -7.39
N SER A 70 9.59 3.59 -6.29
CA SER A 70 10.01 3.27 -4.92
C SER A 70 8.79 3.12 -4.01
N ILE A 71 8.47 1.87 -3.65
CA ILE A 71 7.39 1.54 -2.71
C ILE A 71 7.61 2.27 -1.37
N ALA A 72 8.87 2.29 -0.94
CA ALA A 72 9.33 3.01 0.23
C ALA A 72 8.89 4.50 0.20
N TYR A 73 9.13 5.17 -0.94
CA TYR A 73 8.74 6.57 -1.13
C TYR A 73 7.22 6.74 -1.19
N GLU A 74 6.50 5.81 -1.82
CA GLU A 74 5.03 5.84 -1.92
C GLU A 74 4.36 5.73 -0.55
N LEU A 75 4.88 4.88 0.34
CA LEU A 75 4.43 4.79 1.74
C LEU A 75 4.62 6.13 2.48
N VAL A 76 5.73 6.82 2.23
CA VAL A 76 5.96 8.15 2.82
C VAL A 76 4.98 9.18 2.27
N LEU A 77 4.65 9.14 0.98
CA LEU A 77 3.64 10.02 0.40
C LEU A 77 2.26 9.79 1.02
N VAL A 78 1.88 8.53 1.29
CA VAL A 78 0.65 8.21 2.01
C VAL A 78 0.67 8.72 3.44
N ALA A 79 1.74 8.44 4.20
CA ALA A 79 1.86 8.85 5.59
C ALA A 79 1.80 10.37 5.79
N ARG A 80 2.29 11.14 4.81
CA ARG A 80 2.23 12.61 4.81
C ARG A 80 0.94 13.19 4.24
N GLY A 81 0.01 12.35 3.81
CA GLY A 81 -1.21 12.78 3.14
C GLY A 81 -0.97 13.45 1.78
N ALA A 82 0.16 13.21 1.13
CA ALA A 82 0.42 13.70 -0.22
C ALA A 82 -0.32 12.87 -1.28
N THR A 83 -0.55 11.59 -0.99
CA THR A 83 -1.37 10.67 -1.80
C THR A 83 -2.40 10.00 -0.91
N HIS A 84 -3.62 9.77 -1.40
CA HIS A 84 -4.69 9.19 -0.57
C HIS A 84 -4.44 7.73 -0.19
N TYR A 85 -3.91 6.95 -1.14
CA TYR A 85 -3.61 5.55 -0.91
C TYR A 85 -2.51 5.08 -1.85
N MET A 86 -1.97 3.93 -1.50
CA MET A 86 -1.07 3.17 -2.36
C MET A 86 -1.52 1.73 -2.52
N VAL A 87 -1.13 1.08 -3.63
CA VAL A 87 -1.29 -0.37 -3.82
C VAL A 87 0.07 -0.98 -4.19
N THR A 88 0.40 -2.13 -3.61
CA THR A 88 1.49 -3.00 -4.07
C THR A 88 0.93 -4.36 -4.46
N THR A 89 1.58 -5.03 -5.40
CA THR A 89 1.18 -6.39 -5.84
C THR A 89 2.01 -7.49 -5.21
N ARG A 90 3.34 -7.30 -5.16
CA ARG A 90 4.29 -8.32 -4.69
C ARG A 90 5.59 -7.69 -4.17
N PRO A 91 5.53 -6.83 -3.13
CA PRO A 91 6.70 -6.16 -2.58
C PRO A 91 7.61 -7.15 -1.85
N HIS A 92 8.90 -6.82 -1.70
CA HIS A 92 9.73 -7.49 -0.70
C HIS A 92 9.53 -6.85 0.68
N LEU A 93 9.73 -7.63 1.74
CA LEU A 93 9.48 -7.18 3.11
C LEU A 93 10.31 -5.94 3.48
N TRP A 94 11.56 -5.84 3.01
CA TRP A 94 12.42 -4.68 3.30
C TRP A 94 11.98 -3.40 2.59
N ASP A 95 11.24 -3.48 1.48
CA ASP A 95 10.73 -2.30 0.78
C ASP A 95 9.60 -1.62 1.54
N ILE A 96 8.92 -2.37 2.42
CA ILE A 96 7.67 -1.95 3.08
C ILE A 96 7.77 -1.83 4.60
N ALA A 97 8.66 -2.59 5.27
CA ALA A 97 8.61 -2.76 6.72
C ALA A 97 8.65 -1.42 7.48
N GLY A 98 9.55 -0.52 7.10
CA GLY A 98 9.64 0.81 7.71
C GLY A 98 8.46 1.71 7.37
N GLY A 99 8.06 1.76 6.10
CA GLY A 99 6.98 2.65 5.65
C GLY A 99 5.60 2.22 6.16
N VAL A 100 5.34 0.92 6.28
CA VAL A 100 4.08 0.40 6.83
C VAL A 100 3.88 0.85 8.28
N MET A 101 4.91 0.74 9.12
CA MET A 101 4.86 1.23 10.51
C MET A 101 4.57 2.73 10.54
N ILE A 102 5.23 3.52 9.68
CA ILE A 102 5.03 4.97 9.59
C ILE A 102 3.59 5.29 9.18
N VAL A 103 3.03 4.62 8.17
CA VAL A 103 1.65 4.86 7.74
C VAL A 103 0.65 4.48 8.82
N MET A 104 0.84 3.35 9.49
CA MET A 104 -0.05 2.91 10.57
C MET A 104 -0.06 3.90 11.74
N GLU A 105 1.11 4.37 12.16
CA GLU A 105 1.22 5.37 13.23
C GLU A 105 0.79 6.78 12.79
N ALA A 106 0.69 7.04 11.48
CA ALA A 106 0.09 8.24 10.91
C ALA A 106 -1.46 8.16 10.81
N GLY A 107 -2.07 7.12 11.40
CA GLY A 107 -3.52 6.89 11.40
C GLY A 107 -4.05 6.08 10.21
N GLY A 108 -3.17 5.50 9.39
CA GLY A 108 -3.56 4.62 8.29
C GLY A 108 -3.78 3.17 8.72
N VAL A 109 -4.34 2.38 7.81
CA VAL A 109 -4.53 0.93 7.99
C VAL A 109 -3.78 0.14 6.93
N LEU A 110 -3.34 -1.05 7.30
CA LEU A 110 -2.73 -2.02 6.41
C LEU A 110 -3.78 -3.05 5.98
N MET A 111 -4.12 -3.05 4.69
CA MET A 111 -4.92 -4.10 4.08
C MET A 111 -4.00 -5.07 3.36
N ARG A 112 -3.97 -6.32 3.82
CA ARG A 112 -3.18 -7.40 3.23
C ARG A 112 -4.07 -8.30 2.40
N GLY A 113 -3.69 -8.52 1.15
CA GLY A 113 -4.42 -9.39 0.24
C GLY A 113 -3.82 -10.80 0.20
N ALA A 114 -4.67 -11.81 0.33
CA ALA A 114 -4.33 -13.19 0.04
C ALA A 114 -4.94 -13.56 -1.32
N ARG A 115 -4.12 -14.03 -2.26
CA ARG A 115 -4.63 -14.59 -3.51
C ARG A 115 -5.35 -15.89 -3.19
N SER A 116 -6.61 -15.97 -3.57
CA SER A 116 -7.41 -17.19 -3.52
C SER A 116 -7.66 -17.64 -4.95
N GLY A 117 -7.06 -18.77 -5.33
CA GLY A 117 -7.33 -19.42 -6.61
C GLY A 117 -8.70 -20.08 -6.60
N GLY A 118 -9.53 -19.79 -7.61
CA GLY A 118 -10.67 -20.64 -7.95
C GLY A 118 -10.21 -21.90 -8.69
N LEU A 119 -11.14 -22.82 -9.00
CA LEU A 119 -10.86 -24.04 -9.80
C LEU A 119 -9.98 -23.66 -11.01
N LEU A 120 -8.72 -24.12 -11.03
CA LEU A 120 -7.72 -23.92 -12.09
C LEU A 120 -7.12 -22.50 -12.27
N ASP A 121 -7.13 -21.60 -11.27
CA ASP A 121 -6.57 -20.23 -11.36
C ASP A 121 -7.17 -19.33 -12.47
N LEU A 122 -8.23 -19.78 -13.12
CA LEU A 122 -8.91 -19.07 -14.21
C LEU A 122 -9.65 -17.80 -13.76
N PHE A 123 -9.89 -17.65 -12.46
CA PHE A 123 -10.54 -16.48 -11.86
C PHE A 123 -9.79 -16.07 -10.59
N PRO A 124 -8.63 -15.40 -10.72
CA PRO A 124 -7.90 -14.94 -9.56
C PRO A 124 -8.76 -13.95 -8.78
N SER A 125 -8.90 -14.20 -7.49
CA SER A 125 -9.54 -13.27 -6.55
C SER A 125 -8.53 -12.93 -5.45
N ILE A 126 -8.64 -11.71 -4.92
CA ILE A 126 -7.86 -11.30 -3.76
C ILE A 126 -8.83 -11.14 -2.61
N LYS A 127 -8.60 -11.91 -1.55
CA LYS A 127 -9.28 -11.72 -0.28
C LYS A 127 -8.46 -10.73 0.54
N TRP A 128 -9.01 -9.55 0.74
CA TRP A 128 -8.38 -8.52 1.56
C TRP A 128 -8.74 -8.71 3.03
N GLN A 129 -7.77 -8.43 3.90
CA GLN A 129 -7.94 -8.45 5.35
C GLN A 129 -7.17 -7.28 5.95
N GLU A 130 -7.83 -6.51 6.81
CA GLU A 130 -7.17 -5.53 7.68
C GLU A 130 -6.29 -6.25 8.71
N THR A 131 -5.05 -5.82 8.87
CA THR A 131 -4.11 -6.47 9.79
C THR A 131 -3.07 -5.49 10.32
N GLU A 132 -2.58 -5.75 11.53
CA GLU A 132 -1.45 -5.00 12.11
C GLU A 132 -0.09 -5.67 11.86
N THR A 133 -0.07 -6.83 11.19
CA THR A 133 1.17 -7.61 10.98
C THR A 133 1.38 -7.95 9.52
N LEU A 134 2.61 -7.74 9.05
CA LEU A 134 3.05 -8.16 7.72
C LEU A 134 3.21 -9.68 7.63
N VAL A 135 3.63 -10.32 8.73
CA VAL A 135 3.95 -11.75 8.79
C VAL A 135 3.17 -12.37 9.96
N PRO A 136 1.88 -12.70 9.77
CA PRO A 136 1.02 -13.20 10.85
C PRO A 136 1.50 -14.53 11.43
N ASP A 137 2.11 -15.38 10.60
CA ASP A 137 2.60 -16.70 11.00
C ASP A 137 4.06 -16.67 11.48
N TRP A 138 4.59 -15.49 11.85
CA TRP A 138 5.96 -15.38 12.36
C TRP A 138 6.11 -16.09 13.70
N GLN A 139 7.17 -16.88 13.81
CA GLN A 139 7.52 -17.64 15.01
C GLN A 139 9.01 -17.50 15.29
N SER A 140 9.33 -17.01 16.49
CA SER A 140 10.72 -16.85 16.95
C SER A 140 11.46 -18.19 16.91
N GLY A 141 12.66 -18.22 16.33
CA GLY A 141 13.47 -19.43 16.20
C GLY A 141 13.00 -20.44 15.14
N VAL A 142 11.85 -20.23 14.51
CA VAL A 142 11.29 -21.11 13.47
C VAL A 142 11.28 -20.41 12.11
N THR A 143 10.74 -19.18 12.04
CA THR A 143 10.70 -18.42 10.79
C THR A 143 12.11 -17.99 10.41
N SER A 144 12.59 -18.51 9.27
CA SER A 144 13.94 -18.23 8.80
C SER A 144 14.01 -16.94 7.99
N ILE A 145 15.23 -16.40 7.82
CA ILE A 145 15.47 -15.27 6.91
C ILE A 145 15.08 -15.62 5.47
N LYS A 146 15.21 -16.90 5.06
CA LYS A 146 14.81 -17.35 3.73
C LYS A 146 13.30 -17.19 3.53
N ASP A 147 12.50 -17.54 4.54
CA ASP A 147 11.05 -17.37 4.50
C ASP A 147 10.68 -15.90 4.35
N LEU A 148 11.31 -15.01 5.14
CA LEU A 148 11.10 -13.55 5.05
C LEU A 148 11.52 -12.96 3.71
N ARG A 149 12.59 -13.48 3.06
CA ARG A 149 13.01 -13.07 1.71
C ARG A 149 12.02 -13.47 0.63
N SER A 150 11.38 -14.63 0.80
CA SER A 150 10.39 -15.17 -0.13
C SER A 150 8.99 -14.62 0.08
N TRP A 151 8.73 -14.02 1.26
CA TRP A 151 7.45 -13.42 1.60
C TRP A 151 7.06 -12.37 0.55
N ALA A 152 5.82 -12.45 0.10
CA ALA A 152 5.20 -11.40 -0.68
C ALA A 152 3.67 -11.50 -0.60
N SER A 153 3.01 -10.35 -0.52
CA SER A 153 1.56 -10.24 -0.51
C SER A 153 1.16 -8.89 -1.10
N PRO A 154 0.09 -8.81 -1.91
CA PRO A 154 -0.45 -7.52 -2.32
C PRO A 154 -0.93 -6.74 -1.11
N LEU A 155 -0.61 -5.45 -1.05
CA LEU A 155 -0.98 -4.57 0.06
C LEU A 155 -1.67 -3.32 -0.46
N THR A 156 -2.59 -2.79 0.35
CA THR A 156 -3.10 -1.41 0.22
C THR A 156 -2.90 -0.71 1.55
N LEU A 157 -2.38 0.51 1.51
CA LEU A 157 -2.30 1.37 2.69
C LEU A 157 -2.94 2.73 2.40
N ALA A 158 -3.79 3.18 3.31
CA ALA A 158 -4.55 4.42 3.23
C ALA A 158 -5.15 4.77 4.61
N GLY A 159 -5.87 5.89 4.70
CA GLY A 159 -6.84 6.09 5.78
C GLY A 159 -7.89 4.97 5.83
N PRO A 160 -8.47 4.67 7.01
CA PRO A 160 -9.42 3.57 7.20
C PRO A 160 -10.57 3.49 6.19
N ASP A 161 -11.30 4.58 5.97
CA ASP A 161 -12.45 4.60 5.08
C ASP A 161 -12.03 4.54 3.61
N THR A 162 -10.92 5.23 3.28
CA THR A 162 -10.29 5.17 1.96
C THR A 162 -9.84 3.74 1.62
N ALA A 163 -9.21 3.04 2.58
CA ALA A 163 -8.72 1.68 2.40
C ALA A 163 -9.87 0.70 2.09
N ARG A 164 -10.97 0.79 2.85
CA ARG A 164 -12.18 -0.01 2.63
C ARG A 164 -12.78 0.24 1.26
N LEU A 165 -12.96 1.52 0.90
CA LEU A 165 -13.45 1.89 -0.43
C LEU A 165 -12.60 1.30 -1.55
N VAL A 166 -11.27 1.35 -1.41
CA VAL A 166 -10.33 0.80 -2.41
C VAL A 166 -10.46 -0.71 -2.52
N ILE A 167 -10.43 -1.46 -1.41
CA ILE A 167 -10.47 -2.93 -1.47
C ILE A 167 -11.83 -3.45 -1.96
N ASP A 168 -12.92 -2.78 -1.64
CA ASP A 168 -14.28 -3.17 -2.05
C ASP A 168 -14.52 -2.93 -3.55
N ASN A 169 -13.76 -2.01 -4.14
CA ASN A 169 -13.90 -1.62 -5.54
C ASN A 169 -12.72 -2.05 -6.42
N MET A 170 -11.71 -2.71 -5.88
CA MET A 170 -10.56 -3.22 -6.63
C MET A 170 -10.72 -4.70 -6.94
N GLN A 171 -10.55 -5.07 -8.20
CA GLN A 171 -10.58 -6.47 -8.59
C GLN A 171 -9.41 -6.85 -9.49
N ALA A 172 -8.89 -8.05 -9.26
CA ALA A 172 -7.95 -8.69 -10.17
C ALA A 172 -8.54 -8.80 -11.60
N HIS A 173 -7.69 -8.52 -12.57
CA HIS A 173 -8.00 -8.49 -13.98
C HIS A 173 -7.11 -9.49 -14.71
N LEU A 174 -7.73 -10.41 -15.45
CA LEU A 174 -7.04 -11.21 -16.43
C LEU A 174 -7.18 -10.53 -17.78
N ASN A 175 -6.06 -10.08 -18.34
CA ASN A 175 -6.01 -9.62 -19.71
C ASN A 175 -5.81 -10.84 -20.62
N LEU A 176 -6.91 -11.54 -20.95
CA LEU A 176 -6.90 -12.60 -21.96
C LEU A 176 -6.84 -11.96 -23.36
N ARG A 177 -5.69 -11.37 -23.70
CA ARG A 177 -5.35 -11.07 -25.10
C ARG A 177 -4.71 -12.32 -25.69
N TRP A 178 -5.53 -13.25 -26.16
CA TRP A 178 -5.09 -14.23 -27.14
C TRP A 178 -4.95 -13.52 -28.48
N TRP A 179 -3.87 -13.85 -29.18
CA TRP A 179 -3.55 -13.47 -30.55
C TRP A 179 -4.74 -13.60 -31.49
#